data_AF-A0AAP2CP57-F1
#
_entry.id   AF-A0AAP2CP57-F1
#
_cell.length_a   1.000
_cell.length_b   1.000
_cell.length_c   1.000
_cell.angle_alpha   90.00
_cell.angle_beta   90.00
_cell.angle_gamma   90.00
#
_symmetry.space_group_name_H-M   'P 1'
#
loop_
_entity.id
_entity.type
_entity.pdbx_description
1 polymer ?
#
loop_
_entity_poly.entity_id
_entity_poly.type
_entity_poly.pdbx_seq_one_letter_code
_entity_poly.pdbx_strand_id
1 'polypeptide(L)'
;MPNDDVIQTTAEAAESAALPRCGAVHADPSDTSAAEDKPLPEGMTKTPIDQKSPAEWAYERLILYIQNFEEQLDADHEVSMGMAGGAVGVLRIEGIGFFEPDLVTFYGTNELGLKTQLIQHVTQLNVTLSALPKMTQEAPARRIGFRLAADLDKPKPE
;
A
#
# COMPACT_ATOMS: atom_id res chain seq x y z
N MET A 1 42.11 19.91 -16.62
CA MET A 1 41.81 19.07 -15.43
C MET A 1 41.15 17.80 -15.95
N PRO A 2 41.59 16.60 -15.56
CA PRO A 2 41.01 15.36 -16.06
C PRO A 2 39.62 15.16 -15.45
N ASN A 3 38.70 14.69 -16.29
CA ASN A 3 37.32 14.36 -15.97
C ASN A 3 37.33 13.06 -15.14
N ASP A 4 36.86 13.10 -13.90
CA ASP A 4 36.49 11.90 -13.15
C ASP A 4 35.23 11.32 -13.78
N ASP A 5 35.41 10.53 -14.84
CA ASP A 5 34.36 9.63 -15.33
C ASP A 5 34.11 8.61 -14.21
N VAL A 6 33.06 8.87 -13.42
CA VAL A 6 32.54 7.93 -12.43
C VAL A 6 32.12 6.67 -13.20
N ILE A 7 33.00 5.66 -13.19
CA ILE A 7 32.71 4.36 -13.75
C ILE A 7 31.66 3.71 -12.85
N GLN A 8 30.38 3.92 -13.16
CA GLN A 8 29.30 3.16 -12.55
C GLN A 8 29.49 1.70 -12.92
N THR A 9 29.66 0.85 -11.92
CA THR A 9 29.80 -0.58 -12.13
C THR A 9 28.46 -1.17 -12.60
N THR A 10 28.51 -2.28 -13.33
CA THR A 10 27.29 -2.97 -13.80
C THR A 10 26.38 -3.43 -12.65
N ALA A 11 26.94 -3.61 -11.45
CA ALA A 11 26.19 -3.87 -10.23
C ALA A 11 25.39 -2.63 -9.77
N GLU A 12 26.02 -1.45 -9.72
CA GLU A 12 25.34 -0.20 -9.35
C GLU A 12 24.26 0.22 -10.37
N ALA A 13 24.47 -0.07 -11.65
CA ALA A 13 23.45 0.15 -12.68
C ALA A 13 22.25 -0.79 -12.56
N ALA A 14 22.47 -2.05 -12.15
CA ALA A 14 21.41 -3.02 -11.91
C ALA A 14 20.65 -2.72 -10.60
N GLU A 15 21.35 -2.30 -9.53
CA GLU A 15 20.75 -1.87 -8.27
C GLU A 15 19.91 -0.60 -8.46
N SER A 16 20.39 0.38 -9.24
CA SER A 16 19.63 1.60 -9.56
C SER A 16 18.44 1.35 -10.49
N ALA A 17 18.45 0.25 -11.26
CA ALA A 17 17.31 -0.19 -12.07
C ALA A 17 16.28 -1.02 -11.28
N ALA A 18 16.69 -1.58 -10.14
CA ALA A 18 15.84 -2.38 -9.25
C ALA A 18 15.00 -1.54 -8.27
N LEU A 19 15.35 -0.27 -8.07
CA LEU A 19 14.53 0.65 -7.28
C LEU A 19 13.39 1.21 -8.14
N PRO A 20 12.13 1.14 -7.68
CA PRO A 20 11.02 1.66 -8.44
C PRO A 20 11.14 3.18 -8.56
N ARG A 21 10.91 3.70 -9.76
CA ARG A 21 10.74 5.15 -9.94
C ARG A 21 9.40 5.56 -9.33
N CYS A 22 9.42 6.04 -8.10
CA CYS A 22 8.29 6.64 -7.40
C CYS A 22 8.51 8.15 -7.24
N GLY A 23 7.42 8.90 -7.06
CA GLY A 23 7.48 10.32 -6.75
C GLY A 23 6.08 10.90 -6.66
N ALA A 24 5.86 11.76 -5.68
CA ALA A 24 4.63 12.53 -5.51
C ALA A 24 4.90 14.03 -5.64
N VAL A 25 3.87 14.79 -6.03
CA VAL A 25 3.90 16.25 -6.04
C VAL A 25 2.64 16.74 -5.34
N HIS A 26 2.83 17.50 -4.27
CA HIS A 26 1.76 18.03 -3.44
C HIS A 26 1.57 19.52 -3.68
N ALA A 27 0.35 20.02 -3.40
CA ALA A 27 0.05 21.45 -3.49
C ALA A 27 0.86 22.28 -2.47
N ASP A 28 1.14 21.69 -1.31
CA ASP A 28 2.16 22.20 -0.39
C ASP A 28 3.51 21.57 -0.78
N PRO A 29 4.49 22.37 -1.24
CA PRO A 29 5.81 21.87 -1.63
C PRO A 29 6.66 21.36 -0.44
N SER A 30 6.21 21.58 0.80
CA SER A 30 6.86 21.08 2.02
C SER A 30 6.23 19.78 2.55
N ASP A 31 5.14 19.33 1.95
CA ASP A 31 4.48 18.09 2.34
C ASP A 31 5.24 16.89 1.78
N THR A 32 6.00 16.23 2.65
CA THR A 32 6.72 14.98 2.36
C THR A 32 5.98 13.76 2.92
N SER A 33 4.68 13.88 3.18
CA SER A 33 3.87 12.81 3.76
C SER A 33 3.36 11.80 2.73
N ALA A 34 3.81 11.86 1.47
CA ALA A 34 3.42 10.91 0.44
C ALA A 34 3.89 9.49 0.77
N ALA A 35 3.13 8.49 0.34
CA ALA A 35 3.57 7.09 0.45
C ALA A 35 4.76 6.83 -0.49
N GLU A 36 4.81 7.54 -1.61
CA GLU A 36 5.82 7.45 -2.67
C GLU A 36 7.18 8.04 -2.28
N ASP A 37 7.19 8.97 -1.31
CA ASP A 37 8.41 9.62 -0.82
C ASP A 37 9.00 8.90 0.40
N LYS A 38 8.27 7.92 0.96
CA LYS A 38 8.71 7.11 2.09
C LYS A 38 9.63 5.97 1.63
N PRO A 39 10.65 5.62 2.44
CA PRO A 39 11.51 4.48 2.12
C PRO A 39 10.68 3.20 2.08
N LEU A 40 10.98 2.33 1.11
CA LEU A 40 10.34 1.03 1.01
C LEU A 40 10.75 0.15 2.21
N PRO A 41 9.82 -0.62 2.80
CA PRO A 41 10.14 -1.58 3.84
C PRO A 41 11.16 -2.60 3.36
N GLU A 42 12.03 -3.07 4.26
CA GLU A 42 13.09 -4.03 3.94
C GLU A 42 12.50 -5.30 3.30
N GLY A 43 11.37 -5.80 3.82
CA GLY A 43 10.65 -6.94 3.26
C GLY A 43 10.31 -6.82 1.78
N MET A 44 10.01 -5.60 1.32
CA MET A 44 9.68 -5.30 -0.08
C MET A 44 10.92 -5.24 -0.97
N THR A 45 12.10 -4.98 -0.40
CA THR A 45 13.37 -4.91 -1.15
C THR A 45 14.06 -6.27 -1.31
N LYS A 46 13.64 -7.30 -0.55
CA LYS A 46 14.23 -8.65 -0.58
C LYS A 46 14.03 -9.35 -1.93
N THR A 47 12.85 -9.19 -2.53
CA THR A 47 12.54 -9.77 -3.84
C THR A 47 12.70 -8.70 -4.92
N PRO A 48 13.53 -8.93 -5.95
CA PRO A 48 13.62 -8.05 -7.11
C PRO A 48 12.25 -7.81 -7.77
N ILE A 49 11.97 -6.58 -8.21
CA ILE A 49 10.66 -6.20 -8.77
C ILE A 49 10.28 -7.05 -9.99
N ASP A 50 11.27 -7.43 -10.81
CA ASP A 50 11.10 -8.28 -11.98
C ASP A 50 10.68 -9.72 -11.66
N GLN A 51 10.88 -10.15 -10.40
CA GLN A 51 10.46 -11.46 -9.90
C GLN A 51 9.10 -11.43 -9.21
N LYS A 52 8.52 -10.24 -8.99
CA LYS A 52 7.21 -10.11 -8.35
C LYS A 52 6.08 -10.25 -9.34
N SER A 53 5.03 -10.94 -8.94
CA SER A 53 3.79 -10.90 -9.72
C SER A 53 3.15 -9.50 -9.67
N PRO A 54 2.37 -9.11 -10.69
CA PRO A 54 1.59 -7.88 -10.66
C PRO A 54 0.74 -7.73 -9.39
N ALA A 55 0.11 -8.82 -8.93
CA ALA A 55 -0.70 -8.84 -7.71
C ALA A 55 0.14 -8.59 -6.45
N GLU A 56 1.27 -9.29 -6.29
CA GLU A 56 2.19 -9.10 -5.17
C GLU A 56 2.67 -7.64 -5.12
N TRP A 57 3.11 -7.10 -6.26
CA TRP A 57 3.62 -5.74 -6.33
C TRP A 57 2.54 -4.69 -6.03
N ALA A 58 1.29 -4.91 -6.46
CA ALA A 58 0.17 -4.04 -6.13
C ALA A 58 -0.20 -4.11 -4.64
N TYR A 59 -0.22 -5.32 -4.07
CA TYR A 59 -0.52 -5.55 -2.66
C TYR A 59 0.42 -4.81 -1.72
N GLU A 60 1.73 -4.93 -1.95
CA GLU A 60 2.73 -4.27 -1.11
C GLU A 60 2.58 -2.75 -1.14
N ARG A 61 2.34 -2.17 -2.33
CA ARG A 61 2.12 -0.72 -2.48
C ARG A 61 0.83 -0.27 -1.82
N LEU A 62 -0.26 -1.03 -1.95
CA LEU A 62 -1.53 -0.74 -1.28
C LEU A 62 -1.37 -0.66 0.23
N ILE A 63 -0.56 -1.56 0.81
CA ILE A 63 -0.24 -1.52 2.25
C ILE A 63 0.48 -0.22 2.62
N LEU A 64 1.45 0.23 1.81
CA LEU A 64 2.14 1.51 2.03
C LEU A 64 1.18 2.69 2.00
N TYR A 65 0.28 2.74 1.01
CA TYR A 65 -0.73 3.79 0.94
C TYR A 65 -1.66 3.79 2.16
N ILE A 66 -2.10 2.61 2.61
CA ILE A 66 -3.01 2.49 3.76
C ILE A 66 -2.29 2.89 5.05
N GLN A 67 -1.07 2.39 5.27
CA GLN A 67 -0.28 2.79 6.43
C GLN A 67 -0.06 4.30 6.43
N ASN A 68 0.35 4.87 5.29
CA ASN A 68 0.58 6.30 5.17
C ASN A 68 -0.68 7.13 5.44
N PHE A 69 -1.82 6.69 4.91
CA PHE A 69 -3.12 7.34 5.15
C PHE A 69 -3.52 7.25 6.62
N GLU A 70 -3.32 6.09 7.26
CA GLU A 70 -3.57 5.93 8.69
C GLU A 70 -2.65 6.81 9.54
N GLU A 71 -1.36 6.95 9.21
CA GLU A 71 -0.43 7.81 9.97
C GLU A 71 -0.89 9.28 10.04
N GLN A 72 -1.63 9.75 9.04
CA GLN A 72 -2.16 11.11 8.97
C GLN A 72 -3.53 11.25 9.67
N LEU A 73 -4.13 10.14 10.09
CA LEU A 73 -5.48 10.10 10.62
C LEU A 73 -5.52 10.29 12.14
N ASP A 74 -6.48 11.06 12.64
CA ASP A 74 -6.66 11.28 14.06
C ASP A 74 -7.17 10.02 14.80
N ALA A 75 -7.14 10.07 16.13
CA ALA A 75 -7.49 8.92 16.94
C ALA A 75 -8.94 8.45 16.74
N ASP A 76 -9.87 9.24 16.19
CA ASP A 76 -11.31 9.00 16.11
C ASP A 76 -11.83 8.53 14.76
N HIS A 77 -10.94 8.51 13.78
CA HIS A 77 -11.24 7.98 12.45
C HIS A 77 -10.51 6.66 12.19
N GLU A 78 -11.15 5.82 11.39
CA GLU A 78 -10.65 4.56 10.85
C GLU A 78 -10.57 4.65 9.32
N VAL A 79 -9.63 3.90 8.74
CA VAL A 79 -9.53 3.80 7.29
C VAL A 79 -10.70 2.99 6.73
N SER A 80 -11.33 3.55 5.72
CA SER A 80 -12.29 2.84 4.89
C SER A 80 -11.85 2.92 3.44
N MET A 81 -12.24 1.91 2.68
CA MET A 81 -11.97 1.85 1.26
C MET A 81 -13.28 1.94 0.49
N GLY A 82 -13.33 2.92 -0.41
CA GLY A 82 -14.34 3.01 -1.45
C GLY A 82 -13.76 2.58 -2.80
N MET A 83 -14.61 2.02 -3.65
CA MET A 83 -14.26 1.80 -5.05
C MET A 83 -14.49 3.09 -5.84
N ALA A 84 -13.49 3.58 -6.57
CA ALA A 84 -13.70 4.68 -7.50
C ALA A 84 -14.48 4.14 -8.72
N GLY A 85 -15.80 4.37 -8.75
CA GLY A 85 -16.67 4.06 -9.90
C GLY A 85 -17.50 2.78 -9.83
N GLY A 86 -17.56 2.08 -8.69
CA GLY A 86 -18.38 0.86 -8.52
C GLY A 86 -19.57 1.06 -7.56
N ALA A 87 -20.68 0.35 -7.80
CA ALA A 87 -21.86 0.32 -6.92
C ALA A 87 -21.62 -0.41 -5.58
N VAL A 88 -20.42 -0.96 -5.39
CA VAL A 88 -19.98 -1.57 -4.14
C VAL A 88 -19.60 -0.42 -3.22
N GLY A 89 -20.49 -0.10 -2.27
CA GLY A 89 -20.35 1.01 -1.33
C GLY A 89 -19.12 0.92 -0.42
N VAL A 90 -19.10 1.68 0.67
CA VAL A 90 -17.91 1.79 1.51
C VAL A 90 -17.65 0.49 2.28
N LEU A 91 -16.41 0.00 2.20
CA LEU A 91 -15.91 -1.16 2.93
C LEU A 91 -14.93 -0.68 4.01
N ARG A 92 -15.20 -0.98 5.29
CA ARG A 92 -14.22 -0.79 6.36
C ARG A 92 -13.19 -1.90 6.26
N ILE A 93 -11.93 -1.54 6.02
CA ILE A 93 -10.88 -2.52 5.74
C ILE A 93 -10.42 -3.18 7.04
N GLU A 94 -10.46 -4.51 7.03
CA GLU A 94 -9.98 -5.36 8.11
C GLU A 94 -8.80 -6.22 7.68
N GLY A 95 -8.54 -6.31 6.37
CA GLY A 95 -7.38 -6.99 5.83
C GLY A 95 -7.32 -6.90 4.31
N ILE A 96 -6.15 -7.23 3.77
CA ILE A 96 -5.90 -7.33 2.33
C ILE A 96 -5.16 -8.65 2.10
N GLY A 97 -5.37 -9.28 0.95
CA GLY A 97 -4.55 -10.36 0.46
C GLY A 97 -4.30 -10.21 -1.04
N PHE A 98 -3.39 -11.03 -1.56
CA PHE A 98 -3.16 -11.18 -2.99
C PHE A 98 -3.07 -12.66 -3.34
N PHE A 99 -3.33 -12.97 -4.60
CA PHE A 99 -3.17 -14.30 -5.14
C PHE A 99 -2.55 -14.18 -6.52
N GLU A 100 -1.39 -14.81 -6.70
CA GLU A 100 -0.61 -14.69 -7.91
C GLU A 100 -1.32 -15.33 -9.12
N PRO A 101 -1.16 -14.77 -10.33
CA PRO A 101 -0.35 -13.59 -10.64
C PRO A 101 -1.10 -12.25 -10.55
N ASP A 102 -2.43 -12.25 -10.39
CA ASP A 102 -3.23 -11.09 -10.79
C ASP A 102 -4.41 -10.70 -9.88
N LEU A 103 -4.67 -11.41 -8.77
CA LEU A 103 -5.80 -11.11 -7.90
C LEU A 103 -5.37 -10.36 -6.63
N VAL A 104 -6.15 -9.35 -6.25
CA VAL A 104 -6.09 -8.66 -4.97
C VAL A 104 -7.45 -8.79 -4.28
N THR A 105 -7.41 -9.10 -2.99
CA THR A 105 -8.61 -9.29 -2.16
C THR A 105 -8.62 -8.31 -1.01
N PHE A 106 -9.77 -7.71 -0.75
CA PHE A 106 -10.02 -6.85 0.39
C PHE A 106 -11.05 -7.50 1.30
N TYR A 107 -10.71 -7.60 2.58
CA TYR A 107 -11.57 -8.13 3.62
C TYR A 107 -12.06 -6.98 4.49
N GLY A 108 -13.34 -7.01 4.84
CA GLY A 108 -13.90 -5.95 5.67
C GLY A 108 -15.35 -6.13 6.05
N THR A 109 -15.91 -5.03 6.56
CA THR A 109 -17.32 -4.91 6.89
C THR A 109 -17.94 -3.77 6.08
N ASN A 110 -19.11 -4.03 5.49
CA ASN A 110 -19.84 -2.99 4.75
C ASN A 110 -20.60 -2.05 5.70
N GLU A 111 -21.32 -1.08 5.15
CA GLU A 111 -22.12 -0.12 5.92
C GLU A 111 -23.19 -0.78 6.81
N LEU A 112 -23.67 -1.96 6.44
CA LEU A 112 -24.63 -2.76 7.21
C LEU A 112 -23.97 -3.62 8.30
N GLY A 113 -22.64 -3.54 8.46
CA GLY A 113 -21.88 -4.38 9.39
C GLY A 113 -21.74 -5.83 8.95
N LEU A 114 -22.08 -6.16 7.70
CA LEU A 114 -21.96 -7.51 7.18
C LEU A 114 -20.53 -7.77 6.69
N LYS A 115 -19.99 -8.92 7.08
CA LYS A 115 -18.70 -9.42 6.59
C LYS A 115 -18.74 -9.50 5.07
N THR A 116 -17.88 -8.73 4.42
CA THR A 116 -17.83 -8.57 2.98
C THR A 116 -16.40 -8.77 2.51
N GLN A 117 -16.25 -9.45 1.38
CA GLN A 117 -14.98 -9.63 0.71
C GLN A 117 -15.11 -9.12 -0.72
N LEU A 118 -14.15 -8.31 -1.14
CA LEU A 118 -14.06 -7.82 -2.50
C LEU A 118 -12.83 -8.42 -3.17
N ILE A 119 -13.02 -9.11 -4.29
CA ILE A 119 -11.96 -9.75 -5.06
C ILE A 119 -11.87 -9.03 -6.40
N GLN A 120 -10.68 -8.57 -6.76
CA GLN A 120 -10.45 -7.82 -7.99
C GLN A 120 -9.19 -8.26 -8.71
N HIS A 121 -9.22 -8.14 -10.03
CA HIS A 121 -8.03 -8.25 -10.84
C HIS A 121 -7.20 -6.96 -10.71
N VAL A 122 -5.87 -7.10 -10.66
CA VAL A 122 -4.92 -6.00 -10.44
C VAL A 122 -5.06 -4.86 -11.47
N THR A 123 -5.41 -5.18 -12.71
CA THR A 123 -5.61 -4.18 -13.77
C THR A 123 -6.88 -3.36 -13.63
N GLN A 124 -7.79 -3.75 -12.73
CA GLN A 124 -9.07 -3.07 -12.47
C GLN A 124 -9.06 -2.31 -11.14
N LEU A 125 -7.91 -2.25 -10.45
CA LEU A 125 -7.79 -1.60 -9.15
C LEU A 125 -8.10 -0.11 -9.26
N ASN A 126 -9.19 0.28 -8.61
CA ASN A 126 -9.65 1.65 -8.46
C ASN A 126 -9.97 1.88 -6.97
N VAL A 127 -8.95 2.28 -6.21
CA VAL A 127 -9.01 2.36 -4.74
C VAL A 127 -9.14 3.81 -4.29
N THR A 128 -10.11 4.09 -3.43
CA THR A 128 -10.24 5.35 -2.67
C THR A 128 -10.09 5.05 -1.20
N LEU A 129 -9.20 5.75 -0.51
CA LEU A 129 -9.10 5.69 0.96
C LEU A 129 -9.85 6.89 1.54
N SER A 130 -10.75 6.61 2.48
CA SER A 130 -11.59 7.60 3.14
C SER A 130 -11.54 7.43 4.65
N ALA A 131 -11.49 8.54 5.37
CA ALA A 131 -11.60 8.57 6.82
C ALA A 131 -13.08 8.42 7.24
N LEU A 132 -13.42 7.37 7.99
CA LEU A 132 -14.73 7.23 8.60
C LEU A 132 -14.62 7.29 10.13
N PRO A 133 -15.62 7.85 10.84
CA PRO A 133 -15.68 7.76 12.28
C PRO A 133 -15.64 6.29 12.72
N LYS A 134 -14.98 6.01 13.85
CA LYS A 134 -15.00 4.67 14.49
C LYS A 134 -16.42 4.14 14.61
N MET A 135 -16.61 2.84 14.34
CA MET A 135 -17.90 2.19 14.63
C MET A 135 -18.25 2.15 16.12
N THR A 136 -17.25 2.18 17.00
CA THR A 136 -17.45 2.12 18.46
C THR A 136 -16.57 3.15 19.13
N GLN A 137 -17.17 4.11 19.82
CA GLN A 137 -16.45 5.19 20.50
C GLN A 137 -15.57 4.68 21.65
N GLU A 138 -15.92 3.54 22.25
CA GLU A 138 -15.17 2.94 23.36
C GLU A 138 -13.99 2.07 22.90
N ALA A 139 -13.92 1.71 21.61
CA ALA A 139 -12.83 0.90 21.07
C ALA A 139 -11.73 1.80 20.46
N PRO A 140 -10.45 1.44 20.60
CA PRO A 140 -9.38 2.13 19.88
C PRO A 140 -9.58 1.97 18.37
N ALA A 141 -9.24 3.02 17.59
CA ALA A 141 -9.35 2.98 16.14
C ALA A 141 -8.56 1.79 15.59
N ARG A 142 -9.19 0.97 14.74
CA ARG A 142 -8.51 -0.13 14.06
C ARG A 142 -7.55 0.46 13.03
N ARG A 143 -6.26 0.36 13.34
CA ARG A 143 -5.16 0.74 12.43
C ARG A 143 -4.55 -0.53 11.82
N ILE A 144 -5.09 -0.95 10.68
CA ILE A 144 -4.71 -2.21 10.03
C ILE A 144 -3.43 -2.04 9.20
N GLY A 145 -3.15 -0.84 8.71
CA GLY A 145 -1.98 -0.51 7.89
C GLY A 145 -0.66 -0.88 8.56
N PHE A 146 -0.49 -0.59 9.86
CA PHE A 146 0.71 -0.97 10.61
C PHE A 146 0.86 -2.49 10.77
N ARG A 147 -0.26 -3.22 10.93
CA ARG A 147 -0.23 -4.69 11.03
C ARG A 147 0.11 -5.33 9.69
N LEU A 148 -0.41 -4.77 8.61
CA LEU A 148 -0.11 -5.19 7.24
C LEU A 148 1.35 -4.90 6.89
N ALA A 149 1.87 -3.72 7.24
CA ALA A 149 3.26 -3.35 7.03
C ALA A 149 4.22 -4.28 7.80
N ALA A 150 3.90 -4.60 9.06
CA ALA A 150 4.68 -5.58 9.84
C ALA A 150 4.64 -6.99 9.25
N ASP A 151 3.64 -7.32 8.42
CA ASP A 151 3.58 -8.59 7.71
C ASP A 151 4.46 -8.60 6.45
N LEU A 152 4.69 -7.43 5.83
CA LEU A 152 5.61 -7.31 4.69
C LEU A 152 7.04 -7.71 5.05
N ASP A 153 7.47 -7.47 6.29
CA ASP A 153 8.83 -7.80 6.74
C ASP A 153 9.03 -9.29 7.06
N LYS A 154 7.94 -10.05 7.21
CA LYS A 154 8.00 -11.50 7.45
C LYS A 154 8.25 -12.25 6.15
N PRO A 155 8.92 -13.42 6.20
CA PRO A 155 9.00 -14.31 5.06
C PRO A 155 7.60 -14.75 4.65
N LYS A 156 7.24 -14.54 3.38
CA LYS A 156 5.97 -15.01 2.80
C LYS A 156 5.97 -16.55 2.82
N PRO A 157 4.84 -17.19 3.17
CA PRO A 157 4.74 -18.65 3.07
C PRO A 157 4.91 -19.09 1.61
N GLU A 158 5.72 -20.13 1.38
CA GLU A 158 5.94 -20.80 0.08
C GLU A 158 4.66 -21.45 -0.48
#